data_AF-A0A9D0HG71-F1
#
_entry.id   AF-A0A9D0HG71-F1
#
_cell.length_a   1.000
_cell.length_b   1.000
_cell.length_c   1.000
_cell.angle_alpha   90.00
_cell.angle_beta   90.00
_cell.angle_gamma   90.00
#
_symmetry.space_group_name_H-M   'P 1'
#
loop_
_entity.id
_entity.type
_entity.pdbx_description
1 polymer ?
#
loop_
_entity_poly.entity_id
_entity_poly.type
_entity_poly.pdbx_seq_one_letter_code
_entity_poly.pdbx_strand_id
1 'polypeptide(L)'
;MTAPSGRPLLRPSPRLSTPDIAALPDLLGLEARLGVDVLALTSAVDFAFAGGGCSEALAAAMSHCTLPPSHFDATCYARDLYVDELVAECMRVEFGGATVAIDEAFVARVIAHPPT
;
A
#
# COMPACT_ATOMS: atom_id res chain seq x y z
N MET A 1 19.41 11.59 -38.91
CA MET A 1 19.60 10.36 -38.12
C MET A 1 19.28 10.71 -36.68
N THR A 2 18.03 10.50 -36.27
CA THR A 2 17.44 11.03 -35.04
C THR A 2 17.54 9.96 -33.95
N ALA A 3 18.18 10.27 -32.81
CA ALA A 3 18.36 9.34 -31.71
C ALA A 3 17.01 8.93 -31.08
N PRO A 4 16.85 7.68 -30.60
CA PRO A 4 15.62 7.24 -29.98
C PRO A 4 15.38 8.01 -28.68
N SER A 5 14.19 8.61 -28.59
CA SER A 5 13.65 9.30 -27.42
C SER A 5 13.65 8.34 -26.22
N GLY A 6 14.68 8.46 -25.38
CA GLY A 6 14.78 7.71 -24.14
C GLY A 6 13.66 8.13 -23.22
N ARG A 7 12.77 7.21 -22.85
CA ARG A 7 11.85 7.40 -21.72
C ARG A 7 12.69 7.92 -20.55
N PRO A 8 12.32 9.02 -19.88
CA PRO A 8 13.05 9.47 -18.71
C PRO A 8 13.03 8.32 -17.71
N LEU A 9 14.20 7.77 -17.40
CA LEU A 9 14.37 6.87 -16.27
C LEU A 9 13.79 7.62 -15.07
N LEU A 10 12.74 7.07 -14.45
CA LEU A 10 12.20 7.58 -13.20
C LEU A 10 13.38 7.59 -12.23
N ARG A 11 13.94 8.78 -11.97
CA ARG A 11 14.91 8.94 -10.88
C ARG A 11 14.19 8.48 -9.62
N PRO A 12 14.80 7.61 -8.79
CA PRO A 12 14.27 7.34 -7.46
C PRO A 12 13.97 8.69 -6.80
N SER A 13 12.72 8.89 -6.37
CA SER A 13 12.33 10.17 -5.77
C SER A 13 13.30 10.48 -4.61
N PRO A 14 13.67 11.75 -4.38
CA PRO A 14 14.64 12.16 -3.35
C PRO A 14 14.17 11.91 -1.90
N ARG A 15 13.14 11.07 -1.69
CA ARG A 15 12.55 10.74 -0.39
C ARG A 15 13.50 9.96 0.53
N LEU A 16 14.58 9.36 0.00
CA LEU A 16 15.67 8.81 0.82
C LEU A 16 16.58 9.90 1.41
N SER A 17 16.44 11.15 0.99
CA SER A 17 17.16 12.32 1.51
C SER A 17 16.32 13.19 2.44
N THR A 18 15.07 12.82 2.71
CA THR A 18 14.25 13.54 3.69
C THR A 18 14.58 12.99 5.08
N PRO A 19 15.10 13.80 6.01
CA PRO A 19 15.45 13.37 7.37
C PRO A 19 14.24 12.97 8.24
N ASP A 20 13.06 12.76 7.64
CA ASP A 20 11.80 12.76 8.36
C ASP A 20 10.80 11.69 7.90
N ILE A 21 11.29 10.58 7.33
CA ILE A 21 10.48 9.34 7.32
C ILE A 21 10.03 8.99 8.76
N ALA A 22 10.85 9.33 9.75
CA ALA A 22 10.55 9.18 11.16
C ALA A 22 9.43 10.11 11.69
N ALA A 23 9.14 11.25 11.04
CA ALA A 23 8.00 12.11 11.40
C ALA A 23 6.82 12.01 10.45
N LEU A 24 6.83 11.07 9.49
CA LEU A 24 5.58 10.67 8.87
C LEU A 24 4.77 9.97 9.97
N PRO A 25 3.63 10.54 10.43
CA PRO A 25 2.82 9.85 11.41
C PRO A 25 2.33 8.56 10.74
N ASP A 26 2.70 7.43 11.32
CA ASP A 26 2.05 6.18 10.98
C ASP A 26 0.58 6.34 11.36
N LEU A 27 -0.30 6.45 10.37
CA LEU A 27 -1.72 6.72 10.61
C LEU A 27 -2.43 5.54 11.30
N LEU A 28 -1.73 4.41 11.43
CA LEU A 28 -2.25 3.21 12.07
C LEU A 28 -1.70 3.03 13.49
N GLY A 29 -0.66 3.76 13.93
CA GLY A 29 -0.04 3.54 15.23
C GLY A 29 0.54 4.79 15.88
N LEU A 30 0.60 4.82 17.22
CA LEU A 30 1.19 5.95 17.96
C LEU A 30 2.70 6.08 17.73
N GLU A 31 3.38 4.97 17.44
CA GLU A 31 4.79 4.91 17.07
C GLU A 31 4.93 4.41 15.64
N ALA A 32 5.81 5.03 14.85
CA ALA A 32 6.06 4.63 13.47
C ALA A 32 6.68 3.22 13.41
N ARG A 33 6.07 2.31 12.65
CA ARG A 33 6.52 0.91 12.53
C ARG A 33 6.54 0.45 11.08
N LEU A 34 7.52 -0.39 10.75
CA LEU A 34 7.54 -1.14 9.50
C LEU A 34 6.63 -2.38 9.66
N GLY A 35 5.40 -2.29 9.17
CA GLY A 35 4.45 -3.41 9.18
C GLY A 35 4.66 -4.43 8.06
N VAL A 36 5.48 -4.11 7.06
CA VAL A 36 5.65 -4.91 5.84
C VAL A 36 6.94 -5.74 5.88
N ASP A 37 6.94 -6.90 5.21
CA ASP A 37 8.18 -7.63 4.93
C ASP A 37 9.03 -6.81 3.94
N VAL A 38 10.06 -6.16 4.47
CA VAL A 38 10.94 -5.27 3.71
C VAL A 38 11.68 -6.01 2.60
N LEU A 39 12.09 -7.26 2.83
CA LEU A 39 12.84 -8.03 1.84
C LEU A 39 11.92 -8.45 0.70
N ALA A 40 10.72 -8.94 1.02
CA ALA A 40 9.73 -9.30 0.02
C ALA A 40 9.29 -8.07 -0.81
N LEU A 41 9.03 -6.95 -0.14
CA LEU A 41 8.63 -5.71 -0.79
C LEU A 41 9.73 -5.16 -1.70
N THR A 42 10.98 -5.13 -1.22
CA THR A 42 12.12 -4.66 -2.03
C THR A 42 12.28 -5.50 -3.29
N SER A 43 12.20 -6.83 -3.14
CA SER A 43 12.28 -7.75 -4.28
C SER A 43 11.13 -7.51 -5.27
N ALA A 44 9.90 -7.35 -4.79
CA ALA A 44 8.74 -7.07 -5.64
C ALA A 44 8.92 -5.76 -6.44
N VAL A 45 9.44 -4.72 -5.81
CA VAL A 45 9.72 -3.43 -6.45
C VAL A 45 10.82 -3.56 -7.50
N ASP A 46 11.93 -4.25 -7.19
CA ASP A 46 13.02 -4.47 -8.15
C ASP A 46 12.53 -5.23 -9.39
N PHE A 47 11.71 -6.27 -9.19
CA PHE A 47 11.07 -6.98 -10.30
C PHE A 47 10.11 -6.10 -11.09
N ALA A 48 9.37 -5.19 -10.44
CA ALA A 48 8.50 -4.22 -11.13
C ALA A 48 9.29 -3.37 -12.12
N PHE A 49 10.43 -2.84 -11.68
CA PHE A 49 11.28 -1.98 -12.50
C PHE A 49 11.98 -2.75 -13.62
N ALA A 50 12.40 -3.99 -13.37
CA ALA A 50 13.08 -4.81 -14.37
C ALA A 50 12.11 -5.40 -15.42
N GLY A 51 10.92 -5.86 -14.99
CA GLY A 51 10.00 -6.64 -15.81
C GLY A 51 8.76 -5.89 -16.29
N GLY A 52 8.50 -4.68 -15.79
CA GLY A 52 7.34 -3.87 -16.19
C GLY A 52 6.03 -4.26 -15.49
N GLY A 53 6.09 -5.00 -14.38
CA GLY A 53 4.91 -5.31 -13.56
C GLY A 53 5.27 -6.07 -12.28
N CYS A 54 4.55 -5.80 -11.18
CA CYS A 54 4.73 -6.49 -9.90
C CYS A 54 3.44 -6.64 -9.08
N SER A 55 2.25 -6.40 -9.64
CA SER A 55 1.03 -6.23 -8.83
C SER A 55 0.76 -7.41 -7.90
N GLU A 56 0.98 -8.64 -8.36
CA GLU A 56 0.79 -9.85 -7.54
C GLU A 56 1.85 -9.99 -6.43
N ALA A 57 3.12 -9.73 -6.74
CA ALA A 57 4.20 -9.80 -5.76
C ALA A 57 4.06 -8.69 -4.70
N LEU A 58 3.62 -7.50 -5.11
CA LEU A 58 3.32 -6.40 -4.21
C LEU A 58 2.10 -6.70 -3.34
N ALA A 59 1.00 -7.19 -3.93
CA ALA A 59 -0.18 -7.58 -3.18
C ALA A 59 0.14 -8.67 -2.15
N ALA A 60 0.95 -9.67 -2.52
CA ALA A 60 1.41 -10.71 -1.59
C ALA A 60 2.28 -10.16 -0.46
N ALA A 61 3.18 -9.21 -0.74
CA ALA A 61 3.96 -8.56 0.31
C ALA A 61 3.07 -7.76 1.28
N MET A 62 2.00 -7.14 0.77
CA MET A 62 1.03 -6.37 1.56
C MET A 62 0.03 -7.26 2.31
N SER A 63 -0.32 -8.44 1.80
CA SER A 63 -1.25 -9.37 2.46
C SER A 63 -0.73 -9.88 3.80
N HIS A 64 0.59 -9.94 3.95
CA HIS A 64 1.27 -10.34 5.18
C HIS A 64 1.72 -9.17 6.05
N CYS A 65 1.32 -7.94 5.72
CA CYS A 65 1.58 -6.77 6.54
C CYS A 65 0.96 -6.95 7.94
N THR A 66 1.80 -6.79 8.96
CA THR A 66 1.42 -6.76 10.37
C THR A 66 0.66 -5.48 10.64
N LEU A 67 -0.56 -5.64 11.17
CA LEU A 67 -1.39 -4.51 11.58
C LEU A 67 -1.15 -4.19 13.06
N PRO A 68 -1.38 -2.95 13.49
CA PRO A 68 -1.35 -2.59 14.90
C PRO A 68 -2.28 -3.48 15.73
N PRO A 69 -1.99 -3.68 17.02
CA PRO A 69 -2.89 -4.39 17.90
C PRO A 69 -4.24 -3.68 17.95
N SER A 70 -5.30 -4.48 17.90
CA SER A 70 -6.69 -4.01 18.05
C SER A 70 -7.37 -4.85 19.12
N HIS A 71 -8.14 -4.20 19.99
CA HIS A 71 -9.04 -4.90 20.91
C HIS A 71 -10.39 -5.29 20.26
N PHE A 72 -10.63 -4.87 19.01
CA PHE A 72 -11.84 -5.24 18.28
C PHE A 72 -11.70 -6.62 17.63
N ASP A 73 -12.78 -7.40 17.65
CA ASP A 73 -12.88 -8.59 16.81
C ASP A 73 -13.11 -8.16 15.35
N ALA A 74 -12.13 -8.41 14.49
CA ALA A 74 -12.16 -7.94 13.11
C ALA A 74 -13.35 -8.50 12.31
N THR A 75 -13.79 -9.73 12.60
CA THR A 75 -14.91 -10.35 11.90
C THR A 75 -16.22 -9.65 12.25
N CYS A 76 -16.45 -9.39 13.53
CA CYS A 76 -17.63 -8.66 13.99
C CYS A 76 -17.59 -7.21 13.52
N TYR A 77 -16.44 -6.54 13.62
CA TYR A 77 -16.27 -5.15 13.17
C TYR A 77 -16.55 -5.00 11.67
N ALA A 78 -15.96 -5.89 10.84
CA ALA A 78 -16.15 -5.86 9.39
C ALA A 78 -17.62 -6.08 9.01
N ARG A 79 -18.28 -7.07 9.61
CA ARG A 79 -19.68 -7.39 9.35
C ARG A 79 -20.62 -6.27 9.81
N ASP A 80 -20.46 -5.80 11.03
CA ASP A 80 -21.43 -4.89 11.65
C ASP A 80 -21.34 -3.46 11.07
N LEU A 81 -20.20 -3.12 10.44
CA LEU A 81 -19.99 -1.84 9.75
C LEU A 81 -20.01 -1.95 8.22
N TYR A 82 -20.32 -3.11 7.66
CA TYR A 82 -20.38 -3.33 6.21
C TYR A 82 -19.08 -2.88 5.51
N VAL A 83 -17.93 -3.31 6.05
CA VAL A 83 -16.61 -2.83 5.60
C VAL A 83 -16.33 -3.20 4.15
N ASP A 84 -16.77 -4.37 3.70
CA ASP A 84 -16.57 -4.80 2.30
C ASP A 84 -17.36 -3.90 1.34
N GLU A 85 -18.61 -3.58 1.66
CA GLU A 85 -19.45 -2.65 0.90
C GLU A 85 -18.89 -1.23 0.93
N LEU A 86 -18.42 -0.77 2.10
CA LEU A 86 -17.76 0.52 2.25
C LEU A 86 -16.56 0.64 1.32
N VAL A 87 -15.70 -0.38 1.27
CA VAL A 87 -14.51 -0.38 0.42
C VAL A 87 -14.90 -0.37 -1.06
N ALA A 88 -15.82 -1.24 -1.47
CA ALA A 88 -16.26 -1.35 -2.86
C ALA A 88 -16.91 -0.05 -3.38
N GLU A 89 -17.69 0.63 -2.54
CA GLU A 89 -18.46 1.81 -2.95
C GLU A 89 -17.68 3.11 -2.78
N CYS A 90 -16.90 3.23 -1.70
CA CYS A 90 -16.33 4.52 -1.28
C CYS A 90 -14.82 4.67 -1.55
N MET A 91 -14.07 3.59 -1.79
CA MET A 91 -12.59 3.64 -1.92
C MET A 91 -12.11 3.61 -3.37
N ARG A 92 -12.85 4.25 -4.28
CA ARG A 92 -12.45 4.38 -5.69
C ARG A 92 -11.38 5.45 -5.84
N VAL A 93 -10.25 5.07 -6.44
CA VAL A 93 -9.15 6.00 -6.70
C VAL A 93 -9.15 6.40 -8.18
N GLU A 94 -9.21 7.70 -8.44
CA GLU A 94 -9.04 8.25 -9.78
C GLU A 94 -7.68 8.93 -9.92
N PHE A 95 -6.95 8.59 -10.97
CA PHE A 95 -5.66 9.18 -11.27
C PHE A 95 -5.56 9.46 -12.77
N GLY A 96 -5.38 10.74 -13.14
CA GLY A 96 -5.25 11.15 -14.53
C GLY A 96 -6.48 10.84 -15.41
N GLY A 97 -7.69 10.84 -14.83
CA GLY A 97 -8.94 10.54 -15.52
C GLY A 97 -9.21 9.04 -15.72
N ALA A 98 -8.38 8.16 -15.16
CA ALA A 98 -8.60 6.72 -15.12
C ALA A 98 -8.87 6.26 -13.68
N THR A 99 -9.79 5.30 -13.54
CA THR A 99 -9.98 4.58 -12.26
C THR A 99 -8.84 3.57 -12.10
N VAL A 100 -8.17 3.62 -10.94
CA VAL A 100 -7.11 2.70 -10.57
C VAL A 100 -7.70 1.63 -9.65
N ALA A 101 -7.45 0.36 -9.98
CA ALA A 101 -7.84 -0.75 -9.11
C ALA A 101 -7.03 -0.70 -7.80
N ILE A 102 -7.73 -0.80 -6.68
CA ILE A 102 -7.12 -0.94 -5.36
C ILE A 102 -7.17 -2.40 -4.91
N ASP A 103 -6.30 -2.77 -3.97
CA ASP A 103 -6.41 -4.05 -3.27
C ASP A 103 -7.50 -3.95 -2.20
N GLU A 104 -8.75 -4.19 -2.60
CA GLU A 104 -9.92 -4.07 -1.73
C GLU A 104 -9.81 -4.98 -0.50
N ALA A 105 -9.27 -6.19 -0.66
CA ALA A 105 -9.07 -7.13 0.43
C ALA A 105 -8.07 -6.60 1.47
N PHE A 106 -6.97 -5.99 1.02
CA PHE A 106 -6.03 -5.34 1.92
C PHE A 106 -6.68 -4.16 2.66
N VAL A 107 -7.39 -3.29 1.94
CA VAL A 107 -8.03 -2.11 2.55
C VAL A 107 -9.10 -2.54 3.57
N ALA A 108 -9.95 -3.50 3.23
CA ALA A 108 -10.95 -4.05 4.15
C ALA A 108 -10.28 -4.63 5.41
N ARG A 109 -9.17 -5.37 5.25
CA ARG A 109 -8.40 -5.90 6.39
C ARG A 109 -7.90 -4.80 7.32
N VAL A 110 -7.36 -3.71 6.76
CA VAL A 110 -6.85 -2.56 7.54
C VAL A 110 -7.99 -1.87 8.28
N ILE A 111 -9.11 -1.59 7.60
CA ILE A 111 -10.27 -0.92 8.21
C ILE A 111 -10.89 -1.79 9.31
N ALA A 112 -10.93 -3.10 9.13
CA ALA A 112 -11.45 -4.04 10.11
C ALA A 112 -10.56 -4.20 11.37
N HIS A 113 -9.36 -3.63 11.39
CA HIS A 113 -8.43 -3.65 12.53
C HIS A 113 -8.10 -2.23 13.00
N PRO A 114 -9.07 -1.48 13.56
CA PRO A 114 -8.80 -0.14 14.07
C PRO A 114 -7.81 -0.20 15.24
N PRO A 115 -6.84 0.71 15.33
CA PRO A 115 -5.88 0.73 16.44
C PRO A 115 -6.57 1.07 17.77
N THR A 116 -6.04 0.53 18.86
CA THR A 116 -6.46 0.79 20.24
C THR A 116 -5.30 1.18 21.13
#